data_AF-A0A0F7S8T9-F1
#
_entry.id   AF-A0A0F7S8T9-F1
#
_cell.length_a   1.000
_cell.length_b   1.000
_cell.length_c   1.000
_cell.angle_alpha   90.00
_cell.angle_beta   90.00
_cell.angle_gamma   90.00
#
_symmetry.space_group_name_H-M   'P 1'
#
loop_
_entity.id
_entity.type
_entity.pdbx_description
1 polymer ?
#
loop_
_entity_poly.entity_id
_entity_poly.type
_entity_poly.pdbx_seq_one_letter_code
_entity_poly.pdbx_strand_id
1 'polypeptide(L)'
;MLVFSRIYRRRSAFNLAKSYQPWFPEGHEARDIYQTLVAADPPAPEAVLKAALLNRAMTDVRRIMRMRDDKQALGTLLQKGSIGDETMARFTLAEKELEAEILDVVSEANTFREGWGQLIFPTASEMVAHLKHKEVYYDIQRQRAAEVKKLEDAGKPVPKANVELPPLVTPPGTKIEIQGGPQGAAGPVPPEAGPGGPGGPGGPNGPGISLPMTGSGADARVTLPNGQQIHPAQLAALMQGPLPPNLPPQQAAMLMQARAQLVALQEQAQAQAQAQAQQQKSTVEAAESTTASSKTEAEGKAATAAVTPATKSATVEDGEDA
;
A
#
# COMPACT_ATOMS: atom_id res chain seq x y z
N MET A 1 42.49 -28.59 -4.36
CA MET A 1 41.62 -27.41 -4.10
C MET A 1 40.16 -27.78 -3.80
N LEU A 2 39.49 -28.63 -4.58
CA LEU A 2 38.05 -28.95 -4.38
C LEU A 2 37.73 -29.65 -3.04
N VAL A 3 38.58 -30.59 -2.60
CA VAL A 3 38.40 -31.32 -1.33
C VAL A 3 38.48 -30.37 -0.13
N PHE A 4 39.44 -29.44 -0.13
CA PHE A 4 39.55 -28.41 0.92
C PHE A 4 38.34 -27.47 0.93
N SER A 5 37.90 -26.97 -0.23
CA SER A 5 36.70 -26.13 -0.33
C SER A 5 35.46 -26.82 0.23
N ARG A 6 35.26 -28.12 -0.09
CA ARG A 6 34.14 -28.92 0.43
C ARG A 6 34.21 -29.08 1.95
N ILE A 7 35.36 -29.44 2.51
CA ILE A 7 35.55 -29.61 3.96
C ILE A 7 35.38 -28.27 4.68
N TYR A 8 35.97 -27.20 4.16
CA TYR A 8 35.87 -25.85 4.74
C TYR A 8 34.43 -25.34 4.74
N ARG A 9 33.72 -25.41 3.61
CA ARG A 9 32.31 -25.01 3.52
C ARG A 9 31.42 -25.83 4.43
N ARG A 10 31.63 -27.16 4.50
CA ARG A 10 30.87 -28.05 5.40
C ARG A 10 31.11 -27.70 6.87
N ARG A 11 32.36 -27.45 7.26
CA ARG A 11 32.72 -27.06 8.64
C ARG A 11 32.22 -25.67 9.00
N SER A 12 32.29 -24.72 8.05
CA SER A 12 31.74 -23.37 8.21
C SER A 12 30.22 -23.41 8.41
N ALA A 13 29.49 -24.14 7.55
CA ALA A 13 28.05 -24.32 7.70
C ALA A 13 27.66 -25.01 9.03
N PHE A 14 28.44 -26.01 9.45
CA PHE A 14 28.21 -26.68 10.73
C PHE A 14 28.43 -25.75 11.93
N ASN A 15 29.49 -24.94 11.90
CA ASN A 15 29.75 -23.95 12.94
C ASN A 15 28.65 -22.90 13.01
N LEU A 16 28.18 -22.40 11.86
CA LEU A 16 27.08 -21.45 11.77
C LEU A 16 25.77 -22.04 12.33
N ALA A 17 25.48 -23.31 12.03
CA ALA A 17 24.31 -24.00 12.58
C ALA A 17 24.40 -24.19 14.11
N LYS A 18 25.60 -24.43 14.64
CA LYS A 18 25.82 -24.56 16.09
C LYS A 18 25.73 -23.22 16.82
N SER A 19 26.15 -22.12 16.20
CA SER A 19 26.04 -20.77 16.75
C SER A 19 24.72 -20.08 16.44
N TYR A 20 23.82 -20.75 15.70
CA TYR A 20 22.52 -20.20 15.34
C TYR A 20 21.68 -19.97 16.60
N GLN A 21 21.24 -18.72 16.74
CA GLN A 21 20.26 -18.29 17.72
C GLN A 21 19.20 -17.51 16.93
N PRO A 22 17.91 -17.86 17.06
CA PRO A 22 16.83 -17.10 16.42
C PRO A 22 16.90 -15.62 16.79
N TRP A 23 16.69 -14.73 15.83
CA TRP A 23 16.68 -13.29 16.10
C TRP A 23 15.52 -12.89 17.01
N PHE A 24 14.38 -13.55 16.86
CA PHE A 24 13.22 -13.40 17.73
C PHE A 24 13.12 -14.59 18.70
N PRO A 25 13.50 -14.43 19.98
CA PRO A 25 13.57 -15.54 20.93
C PRO A 25 12.20 -16.07 21.35
N GLU A 26 11.14 -15.27 21.19
CA GLU A 26 9.76 -15.61 21.55
C GLU A 26 9.14 -16.70 20.65
N GLY A 27 9.84 -17.15 19.60
CA GLY A 27 9.28 -18.09 18.62
C GLY A 27 8.17 -17.43 17.79
N HIS A 28 7.46 -18.18 16.95
CA HIS A 28 6.37 -17.66 16.12
C HIS A 28 5.00 -18.25 16.50
N GLU A 29 4.51 -17.89 17.68
CA GLU A 29 3.25 -18.42 18.25
C GLU A 29 2.06 -18.38 17.27
N ALA A 30 1.86 -17.29 16.53
CA ALA A 30 0.71 -17.13 15.63
C ALA A 30 0.74 -18.10 14.44
N ARG A 31 1.95 -18.50 14.02
CA ARG A 31 2.18 -19.50 12.96
C ARG A 31 1.91 -20.89 13.51
N ASP A 32 2.41 -21.19 14.70
CA ASP A 32 2.22 -22.47 15.37
C ASP A 32 0.72 -22.72 15.66
N ILE A 33 -0.01 -21.69 16.11
CA ILE A 33 -1.46 -21.73 16.28
C ILE A 33 -2.15 -22.02 14.94
N TYR A 34 -1.80 -21.30 13.88
CA TYR A 34 -2.38 -21.52 12.56
C TYR A 34 -2.11 -22.94 12.04
N GLN A 35 -0.87 -23.43 12.13
CA GLN A 35 -0.52 -24.78 11.72
C GLN A 35 -1.26 -25.84 12.54
N THR A 36 -1.44 -25.61 13.83
CA THR A 36 -2.23 -26.49 14.70
C THR A 36 -3.69 -26.50 14.28
N LEU A 37 -4.27 -25.36 13.90
CA LEU A 37 -5.65 -25.27 13.40
C LEU A 37 -5.81 -25.93 12.04
N VAL A 38 -4.82 -25.84 11.15
CA VAL A 38 -4.82 -26.53 9.85
C VAL A 38 -4.71 -28.05 10.03
N ALA A 39 -3.93 -28.51 11.00
CA ALA A 39 -3.76 -29.93 11.31
C ALA A 39 -4.85 -30.53 12.21
N ALA A 40 -5.78 -29.70 12.71
CA ALA A 40 -6.82 -30.15 13.63
C ALA A 40 -7.85 -31.07 12.94
N ASP A 41 -8.30 -32.08 13.69
CA ASP A 41 -9.38 -32.99 13.31
C ASP A 41 -10.45 -33.00 14.42
N PRO A 42 -11.69 -32.53 14.19
CA PRO A 42 -12.29 -32.12 12.90
C PRO A 42 -11.72 -30.81 12.32
N PRO A 43 -11.84 -30.60 11.01
CA PRO A 43 -11.26 -29.43 10.34
C PRO A 43 -11.85 -28.12 10.89
N ALA A 44 -10.97 -27.17 11.21
CA ALA A 44 -11.39 -25.86 11.70
C ALA A 44 -12.22 -25.11 10.65
N PRO A 45 -13.22 -24.31 11.07
CA PRO A 45 -14.00 -23.50 10.14
C PRO A 45 -13.10 -22.53 9.35
N GLU A 46 -13.40 -22.36 8.07
CA GLU A 46 -12.61 -21.50 7.16
C GLU A 46 -12.49 -20.05 7.66
N ALA A 47 -13.53 -19.53 8.30
CA ALA A 47 -13.51 -18.19 8.91
C ALA A 47 -12.45 -18.06 10.01
N VAL A 48 -12.28 -19.11 10.84
CA VAL A 48 -11.28 -19.16 11.91
C VAL A 48 -9.88 -19.25 11.31
N LEU A 49 -9.70 -20.07 10.26
CA LEU A 49 -8.41 -20.19 9.56
C LEU A 49 -7.98 -18.86 8.92
N LYS A 50 -8.90 -18.14 8.27
CA LYS A 50 -8.63 -16.81 7.71
C LYS A 50 -8.25 -15.79 8.79
N ALA A 51 -8.96 -15.81 9.93
CA ALA A 51 -8.63 -14.95 11.06
C ALA A 51 -7.27 -15.30 11.68
N ALA A 52 -6.93 -16.59 11.79
CA ALA A 52 -5.63 -17.05 12.25
C ALA A 52 -4.49 -16.64 11.31
N LEU A 53 -4.69 -16.79 9.99
CA LEU A 53 -3.73 -16.34 8.98
C LEU A 53 -3.51 -14.82 9.03
N LEU A 54 -4.57 -14.04 9.27
CA LEU A 54 -4.45 -12.60 9.46
C LEU A 54 -3.68 -12.25 10.73
N ASN A 55 -3.85 -12.99 11.83
CA ASN A 55 -3.04 -12.82 13.05
C ASN A 55 -1.57 -13.19 12.83
N ARG A 56 -1.28 -14.23 12.02
CA ARG A 56 0.07 -14.55 11.56
C ARG A 56 0.69 -13.37 10.82
N ALA A 57 -0.01 -12.85 9.80
CA ALA A 57 0.42 -11.67 9.04
C ALA A 57 0.63 -10.42 9.91
N MET A 58 -0.23 -10.15 10.90
CA MET A 58 -0.04 -9.04 11.85
C MET A 58 1.23 -9.20 12.71
N THR A 59 1.60 -10.43 13.04
CA THR A 59 2.83 -10.73 13.77
C THR A 59 4.06 -10.50 12.89
N ASP A 60 4.00 -10.91 11.64
CA ASP A 60 5.04 -10.62 10.65
C ASP A 60 5.22 -9.12 10.43
N VAL A 61 4.13 -8.35 10.30
CA VAL A 61 4.22 -6.88 10.18
C VAL A 61 4.95 -6.27 11.37
N ARG A 62 4.63 -6.69 12.61
CA ARG A 62 5.34 -6.21 13.81
C ARG A 62 6.83 -6.54 13.75
N ARG A 63 7.20 -7.73 13.27
CA ARG A 63 8.60 -8.13 13.07
C ARG A 63 9.29 -7.31 11.99
N ILE A 64 8.63 -7.04 10.86
CA ILE A 64 9.15 -6.20 9.78
C ILE A 64 9.49 -4.81 10.31
N MET A 65 8.57 -4.19 11.06
CA MET A 65 8.79 -2.87 11.66
C MET A 65 10.01 -2.87 12.58
N ARG A 66 10.10 -3.87 13.48
CA ARG A 66 11.22 -4.02 14.40
C ARG A 66 12.54 -4.28 13.67
N MET A 67 12.56 -5.17 12.68
CA MET A 67 13.74 -5.44 11.86
C MET A 67 14.23 -4.21 11.13
N ARG A 68 13.34 -3.40 10.56
CA ARG A 68 13.71 -2.17 9.86
C ARG A 68 14.41 -1.18 10.81
N ASP A 69 13.87 -1.01 12.00
CA ASP A 69 14.42 -0.11 13.01
C ASP A 69 15.78 -0.65 13.54
N ASP A 70 15.87 -1.96 13.80
CA ASP A 70 17.09 -2.66 14.19
C ASP A 70 18.19 -2.53 13.10
N LYS A 71 17.85 -2.64 11.82
CA LYS A 71 18.79 -2.52 10.69
C LYS A 71 19.55 -1.19 10.70
N GLN A 72 18.84 -0.10 10.96
CA GLN A 72 19.44 1.23 11.05
C GLN A 72 20.35 1.36 12.27
N ALA A 73 19.92 0.86 13.42
CA ALA A 73 20.70 0.88 14.65
C ALA A 73 21.98 0.03 14.54
N LEU A 74 21.87 -1.19 14.04
CA LEU A 74 22.99 -2.13 13.85
C LEU A 74 24.02 -1.60 12.85
N GLY A 75 23.59 -0.95 11.76
CA GLY A 75 24.50 -0.31 10.81
C GLY A 75 25.42 0.71 11.48
N THR A 76 24.85 1.52 12.38
CA THR A 76 25.62 2.52 13.16
C THR A 76 26.57 1.84 14.16
N LEU A 77 26.10 0.80 14.84
CA LEU A 77 26.89 0.08 15.85
C LEU A 77 28.07 -0.69 15.22
N LEU A 78 27.89 -1.23 14.01
CA LEU A 78 28.94 -1.94 13.27
C LEU A 78 30.06 -0.98 12.87
N GLN A 79 29.72 0.21 12.35
CA GLN A 79 30.71 1.24 12.01
C GLN A 79 31.53 1.71 13.21
N LYS A 80 30.92 1.70 14.41
CA LYS A 80 31.60 2.02 15.67
C LYS A 80 32.45 0.87 16.23
N GLY A 81 32.40 -0.32 15.61
CA GLY A 81 33.10 -1.52 16.10
C GLY A 81 32.53 -2.11 17.40
N SER A 82 31.33 -1.67 17.80
CA SER A 82 30.68 -2.11 19.06
C SER A 82 29.95 -3.45 18.95
N ILE A 83 29.72 -3.93 17.72
CA ILE A 83 29.15 -5.25 17.41
C ILE A 83 30.05 -5.96 16.40
N GLY A 84 30.09 -7.30 16.46
CA GLY A 84 30.87 -8.12 15.53
C GLY A 84 30.10 -8.47 14.25
N ASP A 85 30.83 -8.87 13.20
CA ASP A 85 30.27 -9.27 11.90
C ASP A 85 29.31 -10.47 11.99
N GLU A 86 29.53 -11.36 12.97
CA GLU A 86 28.65 -12.49 13.25
C GLU A 86 27.20 -12.05 13.57
N THR A 87 27.02 -10.95 14.31
CA THR A 87 25.69 -10.41 14.61
C THR A 87 25.01 -9.90 13.34
N MET A 88 25.76 -9.27 12.45
CA MET A 88 25.23 -8.77 11.18
C MET A 88 24.86 -9.92 10.23
N ALA A 89 25.66 -10.98 10.20
CA ALA A 89 25.35 -12.21 9.46
C ALA A 89 24.05 -12.86 9.99
N ARG A 90 23.87 -12.94 11.31
CA ARG A 90 22.62 -13.45 11.93
C ARG A 90 21.41 -12.59 11.60
N PHE A 91 21.56 -11.27 11.66
CA PHE A 91 20.50 -10.34 11.29
C PHE A 91 20.07 -10.54 9.82
N THR A 92 21.04 -10.70 8.92
CA THR A 92 20.76 -10.94 7.48
C THR A 92 20.05 -12.27 7.26
N LEU A 93 20.43 -13.32 8.01
CA LEU A 93 19.75 -14.61 7.96
C LEU A 93 18.29 -14.50 8.43
N ALA A 94 18.05 -13.76 9.52
CA ALA A 94 16.71 -13.51 10.03
C ALA A 94 15.86 -12.67 9.05
N GLU A 95 16.46 -11.73 8.32
CA GLU A 95 15.78 -10.98 7.26
C GLU A 95 15.29 -11.92 6.15
N LYS A 96 16.12 -12.90 5.76
CA LYS A 96 15.75 -13.92 4.77
C LYS A 96 14.70 -14.90 5.27
N GLU A 97 14.76 -15.28 6.55
CA GLU A 97 13.75 -16.11 7.18
C GLU A 97 12.38 -15.40 7.20
N LEU A 98 12.35 -14.11 7.55
CA LEU A 98 11.13 -13.30 7.52
C LEU A 98 10.61 -13.07 6.09
N GLU A 99 11.49 -12.82 5.11
CA GLU A 99 11.09 -12.75 3.69
C GLU A 99 10.43 -14.05 3.21
N ALA A 100 10.97 -15.21 3.60
CA ALA A 100 10.39 -16.51 3.26
C ALA A 100 9.02 -16.71 3.91
N GLU A 101 8.87 -16.33 5.18
CA GLU A 101 7.60 -16.39 5.90
C GLU A 101 6.53 -15.50 5.24
N ILE A 102 6.89 -14.28 4.81
CA ILE A 102 5.99 -13.39 4.07
C ILE A 102 5.49 -14.06 2.79
N LEU A 103 6.39 -14.68 2.01
CA LEU A 103 6.01 -15.36 0.77
C LEU A 103 5.09 -16.55 1.04
N ASP A 104 5.33 -17.31 2.12
CA ASP A 104 4.49 -18.41 2.55
C ASP A 104 3.07 -17.91 2.86
N VAL A 105 2.94 -16.86 3.70
CA VAL A 105 1.65 -16.24 4.04
C VAL A 105 0.91 -15.70 2.82
N VAL A 106 1.61 -15.06 1.88
CA VAL A 106 1.02 -14.59 0.62
C VAL A 106 0.49 -15.76 -0.21
N SER A 107 1.28 -16.84 -0.31
CA SER A 107 0.89 -18.03 -1.07
C SER A 107 -0.33 -18.71 -0.46
N GLU A 108 -0.36 -18.88 0.87
CA GLU A 108 -1.48 -19.44 1.61
C GLU A 108 -2.74 -18.58 1.48
N ALA A 109 -2.61 -17.25 1.58
CA ALA A 109 -3.74 -16.34 1.39
C ALA A 109 -4.36 -16.52 -0.02
N ASN A 110 -3.53 -16.70 -1.05
CA ASN A 110 -4.02 -16.96 -2.39
C ASN A 110 -4.74 -18.31 -2.53
N THR A 111 -4.46 -19.31 -1.67
CA THR A 111 -5.21 -20.58 -1.66
C THR A 111 -6.63 -20.41 -1.15
N PHE A 112 -6.87 -19.48 -0.21
CA PHE A 112 -8.22 -19.17 0.28
C PHE A 112 -9.01 -18.33 -0.73
N ARG A 113 -8.39 -17.30 -1.30
CA ARG A 113 -8.97 -16.45 -2.35
C ARG A 113 -7.88 -15.88 -3.23
N GLU A 114 -8.03 -16.03 -4.53
CA GLU A 114 -7.14 -15.44 -5.52
C GLU A 114 -7.04 -13.91 -5.32
N GLY A 115 -5.82 -13.39 -5.35
CA GLY A 115 -5.52 -11.97 -5.15
C GLY A 115 -5.51 -11.51 -3.69
N TRP A 116 -5.94 -12.34 -2.72
CA TRP A 116 -5.93 -11.95 -1.30
C TRP A 116 -4.51 -11.75 -0.76
N GLY A 117 -3.53 -12.48 -1.30
CA GLY A 117 -2.13 -12.31 -0.91
C GLY A 117 -1.57 -10.90 -1.13
N GLN A 118 -2.10 -10.13 -2.08
CA GLN A 118 -1.70 -8.72 -2.29
C GLN A 118 -2.30 -7.77 -1.24
N LEU A 119 -3.43 -8.15 -0.63
CA LEU A 119 -4.20 -7.30 0.29
C LEU A 119 -3.96 -7.64 1.76
N ILE A 120 -3.51 -8.85 2.08
CA ILE A 120 -3.41 -9.33 3.46
C ILE A 120 -2.43 -8.50 4.31
N PHE A 121 -1.24 -8.18 3.78
CA PHE A 121 -0.23 -7.40 4.49
C PHE A 121 -0.60 -5.91 4.67
N PRO A 122 -1.12 -5.20 3.64
CA PRO A 122 -1.68 -3.86 3.83
C PRO A 122 -2.79 -3.85 4.90
N THR A 123 -3.71 -4.81 4.85
CA THR A 123 -4.80 -4.92 5.84
C THR A 123 -4.26 -5.19 7.25
N ALA A 124 -3.31 -6.12 7.37
CA ALA A 124 -2.65 -6.42 8.65
C ALA A 124 -1.88 -5.21 9.20
N SER A 125 -1.28 -4.39 8.34
CA SER A 125 -0.58 -3.17 8.75
C SER A 125 -1.52 -2.14 9.38
N GLU A 126 -2.68 -1.92 8.76
CA GLU A 126 -3.71 -1.04 9.33
C GLU A 126 -4.25 -1.59 10.66
N MET A 127 -4.44 -2.90 10.77
CA MET A 127 -4.87 -3.53 12.03
C MET A 127 -3.82 -3.38 13.15
N VAL A 128 -2.54 -3.57 12.85
CA VAL A 128 -1.46 -3.36 13.81
C VAL A 128 -1.40 -1.89 14.26
N ALA A 129 -1.55 -0.95 13.33
CA ALA A 129 -1.59 0.48 13.65
C ALA A 129 -2.79 0.81 14.55
N HIS A 130 -3.98 0.28 14.24
CA HIS A 130 -5.17 0.45 15.04
C HIS A 130 -5.02 -0.14 16.45
N LEU A 131 -4.45 -1.35 16.58
CA LEU A 131 -4.19 -1.97 17.88
C LEU A 131 -3.22 -1.13 18.73
N LYS A 132 -2.17 -0.58 18.11
CA LYS A 132 -1.23 0.32 18.80
C LYS A 132 -1.92 1.59 19.30
N HIS A 133 -2.80 2.20 18.50
CA HIS A 133 -3.57 3.37 18.94
C HIS A 133 -4.53 3.02 20.09
N LYS A 134 -5.18 1.85 20.01
CA LYS A 134 -6.08 1.34 21.06
C LYS A 134 -5.33 1.08 22.37
N GLU A 135 -4.14 0.49 22.31
CA GLU A 135 -3.26 0.29 23.47
C GLU A 135 -2.92 1.62 24.15
N VAL A 136 -2.40 2.59 23.39
CA VAL A 136 -2.07 3.93 23.90
C VAL A 136 -3.30 4.59 24.53
N TYR A 137 -4.47 4.46 23.89
CA TYR A 137 -5.71 5.04 24.41
C TYR A 137 -6.09 4.48 25.79
N TYR A 138 -6.05 3.16 25.98
CA TYR A 138 -6.34 2.56 27.30
C TYR A 138 -5.25 2.83 28.32
N ASP A 139 -3.99 2.88 27.90
CA ASP A 139 -2.88 3.20 28.79
C ASP A 139 -2.98 4.61 29.37
N ILE A 140 -3.48 5.59 28.60
CA ILE A 140 -3.73 6.94 29.12
C ILE A 140 -4.72 6.90 30.29
N GLN A 141 -5.80 6.10 30.20
CA GLN A 141 -6.77 5.95 31.29
C GLN A 141 -6.13 5.30 32.52
N ARG A 142 -5.34 4.25 32.32
CA ARG A 142 -4.63 3.54 33.40
C ARG A 142 -3.59 4.42 34.08
N GLN A 143 -2.78 5.15 33.32
CA GLN A 143 -1.78 6.08 33.83
C GLN A 143 -2.43 7.23 34.60
N ARG A 144 -3.54 7.77 34.10
CA ARG A 144 -4.32 8.80 34.80
C ARG A 144 -4.79 8.29 36.16
N ALA A 145 -5.39 7.11 36.23
CA ALA A 145 -5.85 6.53 37.50
C ALA A 145 -4.70 6.30 38.49
N ALA A 146 -3.55 5.82 38.01
CA ALA A 146 -2.36 5.63 38.84
C ALA A 146 -1.80 6.95 39.37
N GLU A 147 -1.79 8.00 38.55
CA GLU A 147 -1.29 9.32 38.97
C GLU A 147 -2.25 10.02 39.93
N VAL A 148 -3.56 9.91 39.70
CA VAL A 148 -4.59 10.40 40.63
C VAL A 148 -4.40 9.75 42.01
N LYS A 149 -4.26 8.43 42.07
CA LYS A 149 -4.02 7.72 43.33
C LYS A 149 -2.74 8.21 44.04
N LYS A 150 -1.64 8.39 43.30
CA LYS A 150 -0.39 8.93 43.88
C LYS A 150 -0.58 10.34 44.44
N LEU A 151 -1.37 11.18 43.78
CA LEU A 151 -1.65 12.54 44.22
C LEU A 151 -2.55 12.56 45.46
N GLU A 152 -3.54 11.67 45.51
CA GLU A 152 -4.40 11.45 46.68
C GLU A 152 -3.58 10.97 47.89
N ASP A 153 -2.73 9.96 47.70
CA ASP A 153 -1.82 9.44 48.73
C ASP A 153 -0.85 10.54 49.23
N ALA A 154 -0.45 11.46 48.35
CA ALA A 154 0.40 12.60 48.68
C ALA A 154 -0.36 13.83 49.21
N GLY A 155 -1.69 13.77 49.35
CA GLY A 155 -2.54 14.87 49.80
C GLY A 155 -2.54 16.10 48.89
N LYS A 156 -2.17 15.94 47.61
CA LYS A 156 -2.13 17.02 46.61
C LYS A 156 -3.44 17.10 45.84
N PRO A 157 -3.87 18.30 45.39
CA PRO A 157 -5.11 18.43 44.62
C PRO A 157 -4.99 17.71 43.28
N VAL A 158 -6.00 16.91 42.95
CA VAL A 158 -6.08 16.19 41.68
C VAL A 158 -6.42 17.16 40.55
N PRO A 159 -5.58 17.28 39.52
CA PRO A 159 -5.86 18.15 38.37
C PRO A 159 -7.02 17.58 37.55
N LYS A 160 -8.00 18.43 37.23
CA LYS A 160 -9.13 18.08 36.36
C LYS A 160 -8.64 17.86 34.93
N ALA A 161 -9.14 16.81 34.28
CA ALA A 161 -8.87 16.54 32.87
C ALA A 161 -9.43 17.67 32.00
N ASN A 162 -8.59 18.36 31.23
CA ASN A 162 -9.05 19.36 30.26
C ASN A 162 -9.56 18.70 28.95
N VAL A 163 -9.20 17.44 28.73
CA VAL A 163 -9.63 16.66 27.57
C VAL A 163 -10.24 15.36 28.09
N GLU A 164 -11.55 15.21 27.89
CA GLU A 164 -12.26 13.95 28.09
C GLU A 164 -11.99 13.04 26.90
N LEU A 165 -11.63 11.79 27.18
CA LEU A 165 -11.33 10.82 26.14
C LEU A 165 -12.66 10.28 25.58
N PRO A 166 -12.94 10.46 24.28
CA PRO A 166 -14.20 10.00 23.69
C PRO A 166 -14.28 8.46 23.73
N PRO A 167 -15.43 7.86 24.07
CA PRO A 167 -15.56 6.41 24.17
C PRO A 167 -15.19 5.74 22.83
N LEU A 168 -14.22 4.80 22.89
CA LEU A 168 -13.69 4.11 21.70
C LEU A 168 -14.69 3.11 21.09
N VAL A 169 -15.74 2.79 21.83
CA VAL A 169 -16.86 1.96 21.36
C VAL A 169 -17.98 2.92 21.00
N THR A 170 -18.32 3.02 19.73
CA THR A 170 -19.60 3.61 19.33
C THR A 170 -20.70 2.77 19.97
N PRO A 171 -21.59 3.35 20.80
CA PRO A 171 -22.72 2.62 21.34
C PRO A 171 -23.51 1.92 20.21
N PRO A 172 -24.06 0.73 20.45
CA PRO A 172 -25.00 0.10 19.52
C PRO A 172 -26.07 1.13 19.11
N GLY A 173 -26.28 1.33 17.81
CA GLY A 173 -27.18 2.36 17.27
C GLY A 173 -26.52 3.65 16.80
N THR A 174 -25.19 3.80 16.88
CA THR A 174 -24.51 4.95 16.26
C THR A 174 -24.49 4.79 14.74
N LYS A 175 -25.35 5.55 14.05
CA LYS A 175 -25.41 5.60 12.59
C LYS A 175 -24.17 6.32 12.07
N ILE A 176 -23.17 5.58 11.60
CA ILE A 176 -22.00 6.14 10.92
C ILE A 176 -22.46 6.59 9.54
N GLU A 177 -22.85 7.86 9.43
CA GLU A 177 -23.11 8.48 8.13
C GLU A 177 -21.77 8.71 7.43
N ILE A 178 -21.41 7.78 6.55
CA ILE A 178 -20.33 7.99 5.58
C ILE A 178 -20.85 9.10 4.65
N GLN A 179 -20.42 10.34 4.90
CA GLN A 179 -20.79 11.48 4.06
C GLN A 179 -20.25 11.23 2.64
N GLY A 180 -21.13 10.71 1.78
CA GLY A 180 -20.92 10.72 0.34
C GLY A 180 -20.66 12.16 -0.09
N GLY A 181 -19.63 12.35 -0.92
CA GLY A 181 -19.27 13.66 -1.46
C GLY A 181 -20.47 14.37 -2.09
N PRO A 182 -20.44 15.71 -2.16
CA PRO A 182 -21.61 16.54 -2.39
C PRO A 182 -22.35 16.14 -3.66
N GLN A 183 -23.53 15.55 -3.45
CA GLN A 183 -24.48 15.18 -4.47
C GLN A 183 -25.04 16.48 -5.07
N GLY A 184 -24.76 16.67 -6.37
CA GLY A 184 -25.18 17.84 -7.13
C GLY A 184 -26.69 18.06 -7.02
N ALA A 185 -27.04 19.26 -6.56
CA ALA A 185 -28.41 19.72 -6.47
C ALA A 185 -29.07 19.70 -7.86
N ALA A 186 -30.22 19.03 -7.94
CA ALA A 186 -31.12 19.08 -9.07
C ALA A 186 -31.65 20.51 -9.26
N GLY A 187 -31.48 21.03 -10.47
CA GLY A 187 -32.10 22.26 -10.99
C GLY A 187 -32.64 22.00 -12.40
N PRO A 188 -33.64 22.77 -12.87
CA PRO A 188 -34.68 22.30 -13.76
C PRO A 188 -34.29 22.27 -15.25
N VAL A 189 -34.93 21.36 -15.99
CA VAL A 189 -34.85 21.16 -17.44
C VAL A 189 -35.64 22.23 -18.20
N PRO A 190 -35.10 22.79 -19.31
CA PRO A 190 -35.89 23.27 -20.44
C PRO A 190 -35.56 22.50 -21.75
N PRO A 191 -36.40 22.63 -22.81
CA PRO A 191 -36.70 21.52 -23.70
C PRO A 191 -35.89 21.45 -25.01
N GLU A 192 -35.92 20.23 -25.53
CA GLU A 192 -35.65 19.67 -26.86
C GLU A 192 -35.64 20.62 -28.09
N ALA A 193 -34.55 20.53 -28.89
CA ALA A 193 -34.56 20.82 -30.33
C ALA A 193 -33.47 19.99 -31.04
N GLY A 194 -33.87 19.20 -32.04
CA GLY A 194 -33.01 18.36 -32.88
C GLY A 194 -32.33 19.12 -34.06
N PRO A 195 -31.96 18.43 -35.16
CA PRO A 195 -30.57 18.11 -35.49
C PRO A 195 -30.01 18.84 -36.74
N GLY A 196 -28.69 19.03 -36.81
CA GLY A 196 -27.96 19.45 -38.03
C GLY A 196 -26.52 19.95 -37.78
N GLY A 197 -25.50 19.24 -38.30
CA GLY A 197 -24.07 19.65 -38.31
C GLY A 197 -23.72 20.64 -39.45
N PRO A 198 -22.46 20.79 -39.93
CA PRO A 198 -21.15 20.21 -39.52
C PRO A 198 -19.91 21.18 -39.53
N GLY A 199 -18.78 20.74 -38.93
CA GLY A 199 -17.34 21.06 -39.25
C GLY A 199 -16.80 22.49 -38.99
N GLY A 200 -15.59 22.79 -38.48
CA GLY A 200 -14.30 22.18 -38.07
C GLY A 200 -13.33 23.35 -37.69
N PRO A 201 -12.00 23.22 -37.42
CA PRO A 201 -11.10 22.06 -37.45
C PRO A 201 -10.18 21.85 -36.21
N GLY A 202 -9.88 20.57 -35.90
CA GLY A 202 -8.55 19.96 -35.64
C GLY A 202 -7.54 20.50 -34.60
N GLY A 203 -7.17 19.64 -33.62
CA GLY A 203 -5.87 19.64 -32.92
C GLY A 203 -5.84 18.73 -31.66
N PRO A 204 -4.76 17.97 -31.34
CA PRO A 204 -4.86 16.54 -31.01
C PRO A 204 -4.82 16.15 -29.52
N ASN A 205 -5.39 14.97 -29.27
CA ASN A 205 -5.39 14.22 -28.00
C ASN A 205 -3.98 13.89 -27.47
N GLY A 206 -3.79 14.12 -26.17
CA GLY A 206 -2.76 13.52 -25.30
C GLY A 206 -3.39 13.16 -23.94
N PRO A 207 -2.85 12.20 -23.18
CA PRO A 207 -3.53 11.66 -22.00
C PRO A 207 -3.62 12.72 -20.91
N GLY A 208 -4.85 13.12 -20.56
CA GLY A 208 -5.10 14.06 -19.48
C GLY A 208 -4.66 13.48 -18.15
N ILE A 209 -3.50 13.89 -17.65
CA ILE A 209 -3.08 13.61 -16.28
C ILE A 209 -3.94 14.50 -15.38
N SER A 210 -4.99 13.94 -14.79
CA SER A 210 -5.76 14.56 -13.73
C SER A 210 -4.91 14.61 -12.45
N LEU A 211 -4.18 15.71 -12.24
CA LEU A 211 -3.43 15.94 -11.01
C LEU A 211 -4.41 16.38 -9.90
N PRO A 212 -4.35 15.78 -8.69
CA PRO A 212 -5.21 16.17 -7.59
C PRO A 212 -4.83 17.59 -7.12
N MET A 213 -5.80 18.50 -7.20
CA MET A 213 -5.75 19.84 -6.60
C MET A 213 -6.20 19.75 -5.15
N THR A 214 -5.45 20.38 -4.25
CA THR A 214 -5.89 20.59 -2.87
C THR A 214 -6.11 22.08 -2.61
N GLY A 215 -7.28 22.41 -2.06
CA GLY A 215 -7.70 23.79 -1.80
C GLY A 215 -8.42 24.47 -2.98
N SER A 216 -9.10 25.58 -2.69
CA SER A 216 -9.85 26.40 -3.65
C SER A 216 -9.51 27.88 -3.44
N GLY A 217 -9.20 28.61 -4.51
CA GLY A 217 -8.82 30.03 -4.45
C GLY A 217 -7.30 30.27 -4.46
N ALA A 218 -6.85 31.34 -3.81
CA ALA A 218 -5.45 31.81 -3.81
C ALA A 218 -4.44 30.88 -3.11
N ASP A 219 -4.92 29.85 -2.41
CA ASP A 219 -4.09 28.86 -1.70
C ASP A 219 -4.10 27.48 -2.35
N ALA A 220 -4.65 27.36 -3.56
CA ALA A 220 -4.67 26.09 -4.27
C ALA A 220 -3.24 25.57 -4.54
N ARG A 221 -3.02 24.27 -4.35
CA ARG A 221 -1.73 23.62 -4.63
C ARG A 221 -1.92 22.36 -5.47
N VAL A 222 -1.04 22.19 -6.45
CA VAL A 222 -0.95 21.03 -7.34
C VAL A 222 0.18 20.14 -6.84
N THR A 223 -0.11 18.88 -6.55
CA THR A 223 0.93 17.91 -6.15
C THR A 223 1.47 17.20 -7.39
N LEU A 224 2.78 17.32 -7.62
CA LEU A 224 3.47 16.61 -8.71
C LEU A 224 3.80 15.16 -8.31
N PRO A 225 4.06 14.27 -9.29
CA PRO A 225 4.39 12.85 -9.02
C PRO A 225 5.64 12.61 -8.16
N ASN A 226 6.47 13.62 -7.97
CA ASN A 226 7.65 13.61 -7.08
C ASN A 226 7.34 14.10 -5.65
N GLY A 227 6.08 14.33 -5.31
CA GLY A 227 5.63 14.76 -3.98
C GLY A 227 5.76 16.27 -3.71
N GLN A 228 6.20 17.07 -4.67
CA GLN A 228 6.28 18.53 -4.49
C GLN A 228 4.96 19.23 -4.78
N GLN A 229 4.59 20.19 -3.92
CA GLN A 229 3.36 20.97 -4.04
C GLN A 229 3.65 22.36 -4.63
N ILE A 230 3.12 22.64 -5.82
CA ILE A 230 3.35 23.88 -6.56
C ILE A 230 2.04 24.67 -6.68
N HIS A 231 2.11 26.00 -6.63
CA HIS A 231 0.94 26.86 -6.83
C HIS A 231 0.45 26.80 -8.30
N PRO A 232 -0.86 26.81 -8.61
CA PRO A 232 -1.38 26.69 -9.97
C PRO A 232 -0.86 27.76 -10.94
N ALA A 233 -0.55 28.97 -10.45
CA ALA A 233 0.08 30.01 -11.28
C ALA A 233 1.51 29.63 -11.75
N GLN A 234 2.25 28.87 -10.94
CA GLN A 234 3.56 28.32 -11.32
C GLN A 234 3.43 27.14 -12.27
N LEU A 235 2.38 26.32 -12.15
CA LEU A 235 2.06 25.28 -13.14
C LEU A 235 1.69 25.90 -14.50
N ALA A 236 0.88 26.96 -14.51
CA ALA A 236 0.53 27.68 -15.73
C ALA A 236 1.75 28.33 -16.40
N ALA A 237 2.67 28.90 -15.61
CA ALA A 237 3.95 29.43 -16.11
C ALA A 237 4.91 28.34 -16.62
N LEU A 238 4.79 27.11 -16.11
CA LEU A 238 5.52 25.94 -16.64
C LEU A 238 4.98 25.50 -18.01
N MET A 239 3.68 25.69 -18.26
CA MET A 239 3.00 25.24 -19.46
C MET A 239 2.96 26.26 -20.60
N GLN A 240 3.07 27.57 -20.32
CA GLN A 240 2.94 28.60 -21.34
C GLN A 240 3.96 29.75 -21.16
N GLY A 241 4.93 29.80 -22.08
CA GLY A 241 5.59 31.04 -22.47
C GLY A 241 6.88 31.44 -21.72
N PRO A 242 7.56 32.50 -22.21
CA PRO A 242 8.86 32.93 -21.69
C PRO A 242 8.75 33.46 -20.25
N LEU A 243 9.75 33.14 -19.45
CA LEU A 243 9.83 33.41 -18.01
C LEU A 243 9.66 34.91 -17.69
N PRO A 244 8.86 35.27 -16.66
CA PRO A 244 8.77 36.65 -16.21
C PRO A 244 10.11 37.14 -15.63
N PRO A 245 10.53 38.39 -15.93
CA PRO A 245 11.90 38.87 -15.70
C PRO A 245 12.30 39.10 -14.23
N ASN A 246 11.42 38.85 -13.25
CA ASN A 246 11.65 39.23 -11.86
C ASN A 246 11.54 38.07 -10.85
N LEU A 247 11.96 36.86 -11.25
CA LEU A 247 12.03 35.71 -10.34
C LEU A 247 13.37 35.68 -9.58
N PRO A 248 13.37 35.31 -8.28
CA PRO A 248 14.60 35.11 -7.53
C PRO A 248 15.46 34.01 -8.19
N PRO A 249 16.79 34.18 -8.27
CA PRO A 249 17.67 33.35 -9.11
C PRO A 249 17.64 31.85 -8.76
N GLN A 250 17.37 31.51 -7.50
CA GLN A 250 17.21 30.11 -7.07
C GLN A 250 15.96 29.43 -7.68
N GLN A 251 14.85 30.17 -7.80
CA GLN A 251 13.62 29.62 -8.42
C GLN A 251 13.75 29.49 -9.93
N ALA A 252 14.44 30.45 -10.58
CA ALA A 252 14.71 30.37 -12.02
C ALA A 252 15.59 29.15 -12.37
N ALA A 253 16.64 28.89 -11.57
CA ALA A 253 17.48 27.71 -11.75
C ALA A 253 16.71 26.41 -11.53
N MET A 254 15.84 26.36 -10.51
CA MET A 254 15.01 25.19 -10.22
C MET A 254 14.01 24.90 -11.34
N LEU A 255 13.36 25.92 -11.90
CA LEU A 255 12.42 25.76 -13.00
C LEU A 255 13.12 25.28 -14.29
N MET A 256 14.32 25.79 -14.55
CA MET A 256 15.14 25.36 -15.68
C MET A 256 15.55 23.89 -15.54
N GLN A 257 15.95 23.47 -14.32
CA GLN A 257 16.31 22.08 -14.05
C GLN A 257 15.09 21.14 -14.15
N ALA A 258 13.92 21.57 -13.67
CA ALA A 258 12.68 20.81 -13.80
C ALA A 258 12.27 20.65 -15.28
N ARG A 259 12.43 21.70 -16.10
CA ARG A 259 12.18 21.64 -17.54
C ARG A 259 13.14 20.67 -18.23
N ALA A 260 14.43 20.70 -17.86
CA ALA A 260 15.41 19.78 -18.43
C ALA A 260 15.08 18.30 -18.11
N GLN A 261 14.61 18.02 -16.89
CA GLN A 261 14.18 16.67 -16.49
C GLN A 261 12.95 16.20 -17.27
N LEU A 262 11.97 17.07 -17.51
CA LEU A 262 10.79 16.74 -18.29
C LEU A 262 11.10 16.44 -19.76
N VAL A 263 12.00 17.21 -20.37
CA VAL A 263 12.45 16.94 -21.76
C VAL A 263 13.19 15.60 -21.83
N ALA A 264 14.07 15.32 -20.88
CA ALA A 264 14.78 14.04 -20.81
C ALA A 264 13.83 12.84 -20.63
N LEU A 265 12.79 13.00 -19.81
CA LEU A 265 11.77 11.96 -19.62
C LEU A 265 10.95 11.72 -20.89
N GLN A 266 10.59 12.79 -21.59
CA GLN A 266 9.87 12.71 -22.87
C GLN A 266 10.70 12.01 -23.95
N GLU A 267 12.00 12.29 -24.00
CA GLU A 267 12.93 11.66 -24.94
C GLU A 267 13.09 10.16 -24.65
N GLN A 268 13.18 9.76 -23.37
CA GLN A 268 13.19 8.35 -22.97
C GLN A 268 11.88 7.63 -23.32
N ALA A 269 10.73 8.28 -23.14
CA ALA A 269 9.43 7.71 -23.50
C ALA A 269 9.30 7.51 -25.02
N GLN A 270 9.79 8.46 -25.82
CA GLN A 270 9.80 8.33 -27.28
C GLN A 270 10.77 7.24 -27.75
N ALA A 271 11.93 7.10 -27.12
CA ALA A 271 12.88 6.03 -27.44
C ALA A 271 12.30 4.63 -27.14
N GLN A 272 11.57 4.47 -26.02
CA GLN A 272 10.88 3.22 -25.71
C GLN A 272 9.75 2.91 -26.69
N ALA A 273 8.98 3.91 -27.12
CA ALA A 273 7.93 3.73 -28.11
C ALA A 273 8.48 3.30 -29.48
N GLN A 274 9.63 3.85 -29.89
CA GLN A 274 10.30 3.45 -31.14
C GLN A 274 10.88 2.03 -31.05
N ALA A 275 11.42 1.63 -29.90
CA ALA A 275 11.90 0.27 -29.68
C ALA A 275 10.75 -0.77 -29.74
N GLN A 276 9.59 -0.43 -29.16
CA GLN A 276 8.40 -1.29 -29.23
C GLN A 276 7.82 -1.36 -30.66
N ALA A 277 7.84 -0.25 -31.41
CA ALA A 277 7.42 -0.24 -32.81
C ALA A 277 8.33 -1.09 -33.71
N GLN A 278 9.65 -1.13 -33.44
CA GLN A 278 10.58 -2.00 -34.16
C GLN A 278 10.38 -3.48 -33.81
N GLN A 279 10.03 -3.82 -32.55
CA GLN A 279 9.69 -5.18 -32.17
C GLN A 279 8.36 -5.66 -32.76
N GLN A 280 7.37 -4.78 -32.92
CA GLN A 280 6.12 -5.11 -33.61
C GLN A 280 6.33 -5.28 -35.12
N LYS A 281 7.22 -4.50 -35.74
CA LYS A 281 7.50 -4.63 -37.18
C LYS A 281 8.20 -5.95 -37.51
N SER A 282 9.09 -6.43 -36.65
CA SER A 282 9.75 -7.74 -36.83
C SER A 282 8.84 -8.94 -36.52
N THR A 283 7.79 -8.77 -35.71
CA THR A 283 6.78 -9.83 -35.49
C THR A 283 5.74 -9.89 -36.62
N VAL A 284 5.43 -8.77 -37.28
CA VAL A 284 4.49 -8.75 -38.42
C VAL A 284 5.14 -9.31 -39.69
N GLU A 285 6.43 -9.05 -39.96
CA GLU A 285 7.14 -9.67 -41.10
C GLU A 285 7.30 -11.20 -40.95
N ALA A 286 7.32 -11.73 -39.72
CA ALA A 286 7.31 -13.18 -39.49
C ALA A 286 5.94 -13.82 -39.75
N ALA A 287 4.84 -13.09 -39.48
CA ALA A 287 3.47 -13.59 -39.60
C ALA A 287 2.89 -13.52 -41.03
N GLU A 288 3.40 -12.65 -41.91
CA GLU A 288 2.99 -12.60 -43.32
C GLU A 288 3.50 -13.80 -44.14
N SER A 289 4.46 -14.58 -43.63
CA SER A 289 4.93 -15.82 -44.27
C SER A 289 4.05 -17.05 -44.00
N THR A 290 3.09 -16.96 -43.05
CA THR A 290 2.32 -18.13 -42.56
C THR A 290 0.82 -18.07 -42.87
N THR A 291 0.34 -17.01 -43.53
CA THR A 291 -1.10 -16.80 -43.76
C THR A 291 -1.48 -16.96 -45.24
N ALA A 292 -1.11 -18.10 -45.83
CA ALA A 292 -1.61 -18.55 -47.14
C ALA A 292 -2.12 -20.00 -47.07
N SER A 293 -2.94 -20.31 -46.06
CA SER A 293 -3.82 -21.49 -46.08
C SER A 293 -4.81 -21.43 -44.94
N SER A 294 -6.06 -21.08 -45.26
CA SER A 294 -7.32 -21.61 -44.71
C SER A 294 -8.41 -20.54 -44.78
N LYS A 295 -9.32 -20.72 -45.75
CA LYS A 295 -10.55 -19.94 -45.88
C LYS A 295 -11.69 -20.91 -46.18
N THR A 296 -12.52 -21.21 -45.18
CA THR A 296 -13.91 -21.75 -45.18
C THR A 296 -14.20 -22.13 -43.71
N GLU A 297 -15.31 -21.83 -43.03
CA GLU A 297 -16.73 -21.61 -43.35
C GLU A 297 -17.41 -20.81 -42.22
N ALA A 298 -18.58 -20.22 -42.54
CA ALA A 298 -19.54 -19.52 -41.66
C ALA A 298 -20.29 -20.52 -40.73
N GLU A 299 -21.14 -20.21 -39.74
CA GLU A 299 -22.16 -19.16 -39.59
C GLU A 299 -22.84 -19.30 -38.19
N GLY A 300 -23.39 -18.22 -37.62
CA GLY A 300 -24.68 -18.29 -36.87
C GLY A 300 -24.72 -18.17 -35.33
N LYS A 301 -25.22 -17.01 -34.87
CA LYS A 301 -26.42 -16.81 -33.99
C LYS A 301 -26.21 -16.06 -32.66
N ALA A 302 -26.96 -14.95 -32.55
CA ALA A 302 -27.05 -14.02 -31.44
C ALA A 302 -28.07 -14.46 -30.37
N ALA A 303 -27.81 -14.09 -29.10
CA ALA A 303 -28.84 -13.84 -28.09
C ALA A 303 -28.30 -12.94 -26.96
N THR A 304 -29.00 -11.84 -26.74
CA THR A 304 -28.86 -10.83 -25.68
C THR A 304 -29.49 -11.29 -24.37
N ALA A 305 -28.86 -11.00 -23.23
CA ALA A 305 -29.56 -10.85 -21.95
C ALA A 305 -28.73 -9.97 -20.99
N ALA A 306 -29.28 -8.80 -20.68
CA ALA A 306 -28.83 -7.89 -19.63
C ALA A 306 -29.61 -8.19 -18.34
N VAL A 307 -28.94 -8.27 -17.19
CA VAL A 307 -29.57 -8.16 -15.86
C VAL A 307 -28.65 -7.35 -14.93
N THR A 308 -29.28 -6.41 -14.25
CA THR A 308 -28.85 -5.27 -13.42
C THR A 308 -28.06 -5.59 -12.13
N PRO A 309 -27.27 -4.63 -11.61
CA PRO A 309 -26.56 -4.74 -10.32
C PRO A 309 -27.46 -4.34 -9.13
N ALA A 310 -27.56 -5.21 -8.13
CA ALA A 310 -28.26 -4.93 -6.87
C ALA A 310 -27.28 -4.44 -5.78
N THR A 311 -27.55 -3.25 -5.27
CA THR A 311 -26.93 -2.60 -4.10
C THR A 311 -27.28 -3.35 -2.82
N LYS A 312 -26.30 -3.64 -1.95
CA LYS A 312 -26.51 -4.20 -0.61
C LYS A 312 -26.25 -3.14 0.46
N SER A 313 -27.31 -2.72 1.14
CA SER A 313 -27.28 -1.99 2.42
C SER A 313 -27.33 -3.00 3.57
N ALA A 314 -26.49 -2.83 4.59
CA ALA A 314 -26.50 -3.65 5.80
C ALA A 314 -26.88 -2.78 7.01
N THR A 315 -28.01 -3.13 7.63
CA THR A 315 -28.45 -2.65 8.95
C THR A 315 -28.11 -3.75 9.96
N VAL A 316 -27.51 -3.39 11.09
CA VAL A 316 -27.35 -4.32 12.23
C VAL A 316 -28.61 -4.19 13.07
N GLU A 317 -29.50 -5.18 12.98
CA GLU A 317 -30.66 -5.34 13.86
C GLU A 317 -30.32 -6.35 14.95
N ASP A 318 -30.71 -6.01 16.19
CA ASP A 318 -30.56 -6.83 17.38
C ASP A 318 -31.39 -8.11 17.29
N GLY A 319 -30.74 -9.24 17.58
CA GLY A 319 -31.40 -10.49 17.92
C GLY A 319 -31.46 -10.62 19.44
N GLU A 320 -32.54 -10.12 20.03
CA GLU A 320 -32.88 -10.31 21.44
C GLU A 320 -34.05 -11.30 21.48
N ASP A 321 -33.76 -12.59 21.69
CA ASP A 321 -34.72 -13.57 22.19
C ASP A 321 -33.98 -14.81 22.75
N ALA A 322 -34.10 -14.96 24.08
CA ALA A 322 -33.90 -16.14 24.95
C ALA A 322 -32.51 -16.82 25.03
#